data_AF-A0A7Z8LCU5-F1
#
_entry.id   AF-A0A7Z8LCU5-F1
#
_cell.length_a   1.000
_cell.length_b   1.000
_cell.length_c   1.000
_cell.angle_alpha   90.00
_cell.angle_beta   90.00
_cell.angle_gamma   90.00
#
_symmetry.space_group_name_H-M   'P 1'
#
loop_
_entity.id
_entity.type
_entity.pdbx_description
1 polymer ?
#
loop_
_entity_poly.entity_id
_entity_poly.type
_entity_poly.pdbx_seq_one_letter_code
_entity_poly.pdbx_strand_id
1 'polypeptide(L)'
;MRQCRAKAGLEAFETCRLLWHGPREAVQDYADALLRILGTSLPKGPLIHDLRAEERSFDEEWLLARSGALQHDDHCSATFLLRARLLLYLRRPVGWLAAELVQRMDAMTERNHIK
;
A
#
# COMPACT_ATOMS: atom_id res chain seq x y z
N MET A 1 25.69 -2.14 -14.88
CA MET A 1 24.68 -1.07 -15.07
C MET A 1 24.41 -0.39 -13.72
N ARG A 2 24.66 0.92 -13.59
CA ARG A 2 24.36 1.67 -12.35
C ARG A 2 22.84 1.89 -12.28
N GLN A 3 22.17 1.23 -11.33
CA GLN A 3 20.77 1.53 -11.02
C GLN A 3 20.70 2.96 -10.45
N CYS A 4 20.11 3.87 -11.20
CA CYS A 4 19.97 5.25 -10.80
C CYS A 4 18.95 5.34 -9.66
N ARG A 5 19.40 5.64 -8.44
CA ARG A 5 18.56 5.81 -7.25
C ARG A 5 17.47 6.88 -7.44
N ALA A 6 17.70 7.85 -8.32
CA ALA A 6 16.75 8.91 -8.65
C ALA A 6 15.51 8.38 -9.39
N LYS A 7 15.63 7.36 -10.24
CA LYS A 7 14.50 6.79 -11.00
C LYS A 7 13.49 6.11 -10.07
N ALA A 8 13.97 5.45 -9.02
CA ALA A 8 13.12 4.87 -7.98
C ALA A 8 12.39 5.92 -7.14
N GLY A 9 13.02 7.08 -6.90
CA GLY A 9 12.36 8.22 -6.26
C GLY A 9 11.26 8.83 -7.12
N LEU A 10 11.47 8.90 -8.45
CA LEU A 10 10.50 9.42 -9.42
C LEU A 10 9.17 8.67 -9.39
N GLU A 11 9.16 7.34 -9.32
CA GLU A 11 7.92 6.54 -9.22
C GLU A 11 7.12 6.84 -7.94
N ALA A 12 7.81 7.04 -6.81
CA ALA A 12 7.17 7.46 -5.56
C ALA A 12 6.58 8.88 -5.67
N PHE A 13 7.27 9.81 -6.34
CA PHE A 13 6.77 11.16 -6.58
C PHE A 13 5.59 11.21 -7.56
N GLU A 14 5.60 10.41 -8.63
CA GLU A 14 4.46 10.29 -9.55
C GLU A 14 3.22 9.76 -8.83
N THR A 15 3.42 8.85 -7.89
CA THR A 15 2.35 8.31 -7.06
C THR A 15 1.78 9.36 -6.10
N CYS A 16 2.64 10.16 -5.46
CA CYS A 16 2.18 11.29 -4.64
C CYS A 16 1.41 12.34 -5.46
N ARG A 17 1.69 12.47 -6.77
CA ARG A 17 0.94 13.37 -7.66
C ARG A 17 -0.51 12.92 -7.86
N LEU A 18 -0.80 11.62 -7.80
CA LEU A 18 -2.18 11.10 -7.89
C LEU A 18 -3.02 11.54 -6.69
N LEU A 19 -2.41 11.63 -5.50
CA LEU A 19 -3.09 12.01 -4.26
C LEU A 19 -3.43 13.50 -4.14
N TRP A 20 -2.99 14.33 -5.09
CA TRP A 20 -3.18 15.79 -5.05
C TRP A 20 -4.56 16.23 -5.56
N HIS A 21 -5.36 15.34 -6.17
CA HIS A 21 -6.61 15.68 -6.84
C HIS A 21 -7.88 15.51 -5.98
N GLY A 22 -8.10 16.44 -5.03
CA GLY A 22 -9.43 16.78 -4.50
C GLY A 22 -10.11 15.80 -3.50
N PRO A 23 -11.12 16.26 -2.72
CA PRO A 23 -11.43 15.68 -1.41
C PRO A 23 -12.44 14.51 -1.39
N ARG A 24 -12.93 14.00 -2.54
CA ARG A 24 -14.12 13.14 -2.55
C ARG A 24 -13.85 11.63 -2.59
N GLU A 25 -12.63 11.19 -2.92
CA GLU A 25 -12.28 9.76 -3.06
C GLU A 25 -10.96 9.39 -2.37
N ALA A 26 -10.66 10.05 -1.24
CA ALA A 26 -9.38 9.94 -0.56
C ALA A 26 -8.96 8.53 -0.09
N VAL A 27 -9.86 7.53 -0.03
CA VAL A 27 -9.45 6.14 0.27
C VAL A 27 -8.95 5.46 -1.01
N GLN A 28 -9.69 5.63 -2.10
CA GLN A 28 -9.40 4.94 -3.35
C GLN A 28 -8.12 5.46 -4.00
N ASP A 29 -7.87 6.77 -3.91
CA ASP A 29 -6.61 7.35 -4.40
C ASP A 29 -5.38 6.73 -3.73
N TYR A 30 -5.45 6.43 -2.43
CA TYR A 30 -4.35 5.83 -1.68
C TYR A 30 -4.22 4.33 -1.98
N ALA A 31 -5.33 3.63 -2.19
CA ALA A 31 -5.33 2.25 -2.64
C ALA A 31 -4.69 2.12 -4.04
N ASP A 32 -5.11 2.96 -4.98
CA ASP A 32 -4.59 2.97 -6.35
C ASP A 32 -3.10 3.36 -6.39
N ALA A 33 -2.73 4.38 -5.61
CA ALA A 33 -1.33 4.77 -5.41
C ALA A 33 -0.46 3.62 -4.89
N LEU A 34 -0.96 2.91 -3.87
CA LEU A 34 -0.27 1.75 -3.29
C LEU A 34 -0.11 0.63 -4.32
N LEU A 35 -1.19 0.24 -5.00
CA LEU A 35 -1.18 -0.81 -6.01
C LEU A 35 -0.27 -0.46 -7.20
N ARG A 36 -0.26 0.82 -7.62
CA ARG A 36 0.61 1.28 -8.70
C ARG A 36 2.09 1.15 -8.33
N ILE A 37 2.50 1.61 -7.14
CA ILE A 37 3.90 1.44 -6.70
C ILE A 37 4.26 -0.04 -6.62
N LEU A 38 3.38 -0.89 -6.07
CA LEU A 38 3.65 -2.32 -5.98
C LEU A 38 3.76 -2.95 -7.38
N GLY A 39 2.90 -2.57 -8.31
CA GLY A 39 2.91 -3.01 -9.70
C GLY A 39 4.21 -2.66 -10.43
N THR A 40 4.77 -1.47 -10.21
CA THR A 40 6.02 -1.05 -10.86
C THR A 40 7.28 -1.50 -10.13
N SER A 41 7.16 -1.81 -8.83
CA SER A 41 8.32 -2.10 -7.98
C SER A 41 8.59 -3.58 -7.74
N LEU A 42 7.56 -4.42 -7.79
CA LEU A 42 7.71 -5.86 -7.67
C LEU A 42 8.07 -6.45 -9.05
N PRO A 43 8.98 -7.45 -9.13
CA PRO A 43 9.44 -8.01 -10.41
C PRO A 43 8.33 -8.50 -11.36
N LYS A 44 7.17 -8.90 -10.81
CA LYS A 44 5.99 -9.36 -11.55
C LYS A 44 4.72 -8.58 -11.20
N GLY A 45 4.84 -7.47 -10.46
CA GLY A 45 3.71 -6.88 -9.75
C GLY A 45 3.19 -7.76 -8.60
N PRO A 46 2.21 -7.28 -7.82
CA PRO A 46 1.49 -8.11 -6.87
C PRO A 46 0.56 -9.08 -7.63
N LEU A 47 0.56 -10.35 -7.25
CA LEU A 47 -0.44 -11.30 -7.71
C LEU A 47 -1.74 -11.04 -6.94
N ILE A 48 -2.83 -10.72 -7.63
CA ILE A 48 -4.16 -10.60 -7.03
C ILE A 48 -5.06 -11.55 -7.82
N HIS A 49 -5.67 -12.51 -7.13
CA HIS A 49 -6.60 -13.42 -7.78
C HIS A 49 -7.95 -12.73 -8.05
N ASP A 50 -8.74 -13.34 -8.94
CA ASP A 50 -10.14 -12.95 -9.11
C ASP A 50 -10.91 -13.17 -7.80
N LEU A 51 -11.94 -12.35 -7.55
CA LEU A 51 -12.76 -12.42 -6.34
C LEU A 51 -13.45 -13.77 -6.12
N ARG A 52 -13.56 -14.61 -7.17
CA ARG A 52 -14.14 -15.96 -7.10
C ARG A 52 -13.13 -17.04 -6.73
N ALA A 53 -11.84 -16.71 -6.65
CA ALA A 53 -10.82 -17.68 -6.24
C ALA A 53 -11.04 -18.12 -4.79
N GLU A 54 -10.94 -19.42 -4.53
CA GLU A 54 -11.10 -19.98 -3.18
C GLU A 54 -9.93 -19.62 -2.26
N GLU A 55 -8.73 -19.48 -2.85
CA GLU A 55 -7.50 -19.19 -2.13
C GLU A 55 -6.97 -17.79 -2.46
N ARG A 56 -6.43 -17.14 -1.43
CA ARG A 56 -5.67 -15.89 -1.58
C ARG A 56 -4.24 -16.22 -1.97
N SER A 57 -3.68 -15.41 -2.86
CA SER A 57 -2.26 -15.43 -3.11
C SER A 57 -1.47 -14.92 -1.90
N PHE A 58 -0.18 -15.21 -1.89
CA PHE A 58 0.75 -14.67 -0.90
C PHE A 58 0.71 -13.13 -0.84
N ASP A 59 0.58 -12.44 -1.98
CA ASP A 59 0.58 -10.97 -2.00
C ASP A 59 -0.69 -10.39 -1.38
N GLU A 60 -1.84 -11.05 -1.55
CA GLU A 60 -3.09 -10.70 -0.88
C GLU A 60 -3.01 -10.91 0.63
N GLU A 61 -2.51 -12.06 1.08
CA GLU A 61 -2.30 -12.32 2.51
C GLU A 61 -1.31 -11.34 3.12
N TRP A 62 -0.22 -11.03 2.41
CA TRP A 62 0.78 -10.06 2.85
C TRP A 62 0.19 -8.65 3.00
N LEU A 63 -0.65 -8.21 2.06
CA LEU A 63 -1.34 -6.92 2.14
C LEU A 63 -2.30 -6.89 3.33
N LEU A 64 -3.12 -7.94 3.51
CA LEU A 64 -4.09 -8.03 4.60
C LEU A 64 -3.40 -8.08 5.97
N ALA A 65 -2.41 -8.95 6.13
CA ALA A 65 -1.65 -9.09 7.38
C ALA A 65 -0.98 -7.77 7.77
N ARG A 66 -0.45 -7.04 6.78
CA ARG A 66 0.21 -5.77 7.04
C ARG A 66 -0.78 -4.67 7.40
N SER A 67 -1.90 -4.56 6.69
CA SER A 67 -2.96 -3.61 7.04
C SER A 67 -3.52 -3.91 8.44
N GLY A 68 -3.71 -5.19 8.76
CA GLY A 68 -4.11 -5.62 10.10
C GLY A 68 -3.08 -5.23 11.16
N ALA A 69 -1.78 -5.42 10.92
CA ALA A 69 -0.74 -4.97 11.85
C ALA A 69 -0.78 -3.44 12.06
N LEU A 70 -1.03 -2.66 11.01
CA LEU A 70 -1.16 -1.21 11.12
C LEU A 70 -2.42 -0.79 11.90
N GLN A 71 -3.55 -1.48 11.70
CA GLN A 71 -4.80 -1.22 12.45
C GLN A 71 -4.67 -1.50 13.96
N HIS A 72 -3.81 -2.44 14.35
CA HIS A 72 -3.58 -2.80 15.74
C HIS A 72 -2.35 -2.11 16.36
N ASP A 73 -1.82 -1.07 15.70
CA ASP A 73 -0.58 -0.38 16.10
C ASP A 73 0.65 -1.31 16.29
N ASP A 74 0.64 -2.50 15.66
CA ASP A 74 1.76 -3.45 15.66
C ASP A 74 2.81 -3.04 14.62
N HIS A 75 3.57 -2.01 14.97
CA HIS A 75 4.63 -1.47 14.12
C HIS A 75 5.77 -2.47 13.88
N CYS A 76 6.00 -3.41 14.80
CA CYS A 76 7.01 -4.45 14.65
C CYS A 76 6.65 -5.40 13.51
N SER A 77 5.43 -5.94 13.53
CA SER A 77 4.92 -6.81 12.47
C SER A 77 4.77 -6.07 11.14
N ALA A 78 4.26 -4.83 11.15
CA ALA A 78 4.18 -4.01 9.93
C ALA A 78 5.56 -3.78 9.29
N THR A 79 6.58 -3.51 10.12
CA THR A 79 7.97 -3.34 9.66
C THR A 79 8.56 -4.64 9.15
N PHE A 80 8.32 -5.75 9.83
CA PHE A 80 8.76 -7.08 9.38
C PHE A 80 8.19 -7.43 8.00
N LEU A 81 6.87 -7.25 7.82
CA LEU A 81 6.18 -7.53 6.55
C LEU A 81 6.70 -6.63 5.41
N LEU A 82 6.95 -5.35 5.67
CA LEU A 82 7.61 -4.46 4.69
C LEU A 82 8.98 -4.99 4.26
N ARG A 83 9.79 -5.46 5.21
CA ARG A 83 11.15 -5.95 4.95
C ARG A 83 11.15 -7.27 4.18
N ALA A 84 10.16 -8.14 4.43
CA ALA A 84 10.03 -9.44 3.80
C ALA A 84 9.78 -9.35 2.28
N ARG A 85 9.07 -8.31 1.83
CA ARG A 85 8.64 -8.20 0.43
C ARG A 85 9.32 -7.08 -0.37
N LEU A 86 9.78 -6.00 0.29
CA LEU A 86 10.24 -4.79 -0.39
C LEU A 86 11.72 -4.48 -0.18
N LEU A 87 12.33 -3.97 -1.26
CA LEU A 87 13.65 -3.36 -1.25
C LEU A 87 13.67 -2.13 -0.32
N LEU A 88 14.83 -1.87 0.29
CA LEU A 88 14.99 -0.85 1.33
C LEU A 88 14.41 0.52 0.95
N TYR A 89 14.60 0.97 -0.29
CA TYR A 89 14.18 2.29 -0.74
C TYR A 89 12.65 2.44 -0.88
N LEU A 90 11.92 1.34 -1.00
CA LEU A 90 10.45 1.33 -1.11
C LEU A 90 9.75 1.26 0.25
N ARG A 91 10.46 0.79 1.28
CA ARG A 91 9.86 0.53 2.59
C ARG A 91 9.23 1.78 3.20
N ARG A 92 9.86 2.95 3.04
CA ARG A 92 9.35 4.22 3.56
C ARG A 92 8.13 4.73 2.77
N PRO A 93 8.18 4.94 1.44
CA PRO A 93 7.02 5.44 0.70
C PRO A 93 5.83 4.47 0.75
N VAL A 94 6.07 3.17 0.57
CA VAL A 94 5.00 2.16 0.68
C VAL A 94 4.50 2.07 2.11
N GLY A 95 5.40 2.16 3.09
CA GLY A 95 5.10 2.23 4.53
C GLY A 95 4.07 3.30 4.85
N TRP A 96 4.39 4.54 4.46
CA TRP A 96 3.55 5.71 4.66
C TRP A 96 2.21 5.60 3.93
N LEU A 97 2.19 5.22 2.65
CA LEU A 97 0.93 5.07 1.88
C LEU A 97 -0.05 4.09 2.53
N ALA A 98 0.44 2.95 3.00
CA ALA A 98 -0.44 1.97 3.64
C ALA A 98 -0.97 2.47 4.99
N ALA A 99 -0.17 3.17 5.77
CA ALA A 99 -0.62 3.76 7.04
C ALA A 99 -1.70 4.83 6.82
N GLU A 100 -1.53 5.69 5.80
CA GLU A 100 -2.51 6.70 5.43
C GLU A 100 -3.81 6.10 4.87
N LEU A 101 -3.71 4.99 4.12
CA LEU A 101 -4.86 4.24 3.62
C LEU A 101 -5.66 3.65 4.79
N VAL A 102 -4.98 2.95 5.72
CA VAL A 102 -5.61 2.34 6.89
C VAL A 102 -6.35 3.38 7.73
N GLN A 103 -5.69 4.49 8.07
CA GLN A 103 -6.33 5.56 8.85
C GLN A 103 -7.59 6.12 8.17
N ARG A 104 -7.60 6.25 6.84
CA ARG A 104 -8.79 6.73 6.10
C ARG A 104 -9.89 5.67 6.00
N MET A 105 -9.52 4.39 5.90
CA MET A 105 -10.48 3.28 5.94
C MET A 105 -11.18 3.22 7.30
N ASP A 106 -10.43 3.39 8.39
CA ASP A 106 -10.98 3.38 9.75
C ASP A 106 -11.93 4.58 9.94
N ALA A 107 -11.52 5.79 9.53
CA ALA A 107 -12.37 6.98 9.55
C ALA A 107 -13.63 6.87 8.64
N MET A 108 -13.56 6.12 7.54
CA MET A 108 -14.72 5.85 6.69
C MET A 108 -15.69 4.87 7.37
N THR A 109 -15.16 3.83 8.00
CA THR A 109 -15.95 2.85 8.76
C THR A 109 -16.70 3.51 9.90
N GLU A 110 -16.04 4.36 10.70
CA GLU A 110 -16.68 5.13 11.78
C GLU A 110 -17.82 6.03 11.28
N ARG A 111 -17.64 6.73 10.15
CA ARG A 111 -18.71 7.56 9.54
C ARG A 111 -19.92 6.75 9.10
N ASN A 112 -19.74 5.50 8.71
CA ASN A 112 -20.83 4.62 8.29
C ASN A 112 -21.61 4.05 9.48
N HIS A 113 -21.03 4.00 10.68
CA HIS A 113 -21.71 3.56 11.90
C HIS A 113 -22.52 4.65 12.61
N ILE A 114 -22.32 5.91 12.25
CA ILE A 114 -23.03 7.07 12.83
C ILE A 114 -24.31 7.42 12.03
N LYS A 115 -24.54 6.77 10.89
CA LYS A 115 -25.76 6.88 10.07
C LYS A 115 -26.68 5.68 10.30
#